data_AF-A0AAQ4DJ53-F1
#
_entry.id   AF-A0AAQ4DJ53-F1
#
_cell.length_a   1.000
_cell.length_b   1.000
_cell.length_c   1.000
_cell.angle_alpha   90.00
_cell.angle_beta   90.00
_cell.angle_gamma   90.00
#
_symmetry.space_group_name_H-M   'P 1'
#
loop_
_entity.id
_entity.type
_entity.pdbx_description
1 polymer ?
#
loop_
_entity_poly.entity_id
_entity_poly.type
_entity_poly.pdbx_seq_one_letter_code
_entity_poly.pdbx_strand_id
1 'polypeptide(L)'
;MGPSNKALWKRCGIAATRSVKPVVSCRHPCAANTDRQLYFLADAPHVLKNIRGHLVRGQSFFLPAAIVTKYELPTDEVSVKHIRELAVIDAERDLKLAPHLKPAHLDPDHFAKMNVASAVAVLNHSVGAAMRTLVSLRLLESEALTTAWFVERVFRWFTLMTSRYIGTAMSLFKQDAHDEAVAFLKEFMEIFAHVSIKSGNAKEMFKPVQAGVLITTSSALHIQHQLLSVHKFKFVLLCRLSQDALENLFSCIRSRHPVPRPLEFKLMLRLIMLSQFFKPSTKGNYGIDDTVDLIEFVEIKKAALKNGVKAAGDELLNDSLLDDVAPPLMRCKWSRWSMCLGTSPIA
;
A
#
# COMPACT_ATOMS: atom_id res chain seq x y z
N MET A 1 -0.73 -0.90 11.55
CA MET A 1 0.31 0.00 12.10
C MET A 1 0.79 -0.54 13.43
N GLY A 2 2.10 -0.75 13.57
CA GLY A 2 2.70 -1.30 14.79
C GLY A 2 2.61 -0.34 15.98
N PRO A 3 2.65 -0.85 17.23
CA PRO A 3 2.61 -0.03 18.44
C PRO A 3 3.69 1.06 18.51
N SER A 4 4.92 0.74 18.10
CA SER A 4 6.05 1.68 18.11
C SER A 4 5.83 2.87 17.17
N ASN A 5 5.25 2.64 15.98
CA ASN A 5 4.92 3.72 15.04
C ASN A 5 3.83 4.64 15.61
N LYS A 6 2.87 4.09 16.37
CA LYS A 6 1.86 4.90 17.06
C LYS A 6 2.46 5.73 18.21
N ALA A 7 3.44 5.17 18.93
CA ALA A 7 4.17 5.91 19.95
C ALA A 7 4.96 7.08 19.34
N LEU A 8 5.59 6.88 18.19
CA LEU A 8 6.24 7.94 17.42
C LEU A 8 5.24 9.04 17.03
N TRP A 9 4.08 8.66 16.49
CA TRP A 9 3.02 9.61 16.14
C TRP A 9 2.60 10.46 17.33
N LYS A 10 2.36 9.83 18.49
CA LYS A 10 2.02 10.53 19.73
C LYS A 10 3.11 11.54 20.13
N ARG A 11 4.38 11.15 20.03
CA ARG A 11 5.53 12.04 20.33
C ARG A 11 5.60 13.24 19.38
N CYS A 12 5.19 13.06 18.13
CA CYS A 12 5.13 14.12 17.13
C CYS A 12 3.80 14.92 17.14
N GLY A 13 2.91 14.66 18.12
CA GLY A 13 1.60 15.33 18.20
C GLY A 13 0.59 14.91 17.13
N ILE A 14 0.86 13.81 16.43
CA ILE A 14 0.02 13.29 15.35
C ILE A 14 -1.12 12.49 15.95
N ALA A 15 -2.34 12.91 15.67
CA ALA A 15 -3.54 12.30 16.20
C ALA A 15 -4.72 12.47 15.24
N ALA A 16 -5.62 11.49 15.27
CA ALA A 16 -6.91 11.58 14.62
C ALA A 16 -7.98 11.07 15.59
N THR A 17 -9.07 11.82 15.68
CA THR A 17 -10.25 11.50 16.49
C THR A 17 -11.50 11.75 15.65
N ARG A 18 -12.67 11.41 16.19
CA ARG A 18 -13.95 11.53 15.46
C ARG A 18 -14.39 12.97 15.23
N SER A 19 -14.11 13.84 16.18
CA SER A 19 -14.72 15.18 16.25
C SER A 19 -13.75 16.29 15.90
N VAL A 20 -12.45 16.00 15.87
CA VAL A 20 -11.40 17.00 15.63
C VAL A 20 -10.69 16.67 14.33
N LYS A 21 -10.44 17.71 13.53
CA LYS A 21 -9.64 17.60 12.30
C LYS A 21 -8.31 16.90 12.63
N PRO A 22 -7.90 15.89 11.85
CA PRO A 22 -6.69 15.13 12.15
C PRO A 22 -5.46 16.05 12.08
N VAL A 23 -4.60 15.95 13.10
CA VAL A 23 -3.27 16.58 13.12
C VAL A 23 -2.32 15.59 12.45
N VAL A 24 -1.80 15.97 11.29
CA VAL A 24 -1.08 15.03 10.39
C VAL A 24 0.35 15.43 10.06
N SER A 25 0.81 16.59 10.54
CA SER A 25 2.17 17.04 10.36
C SER A 25 2.75 17.65 11.63
N CYS A 26 4.07 17.64 11.71
CA CYS A 26 4.82 18.43 12.68
C CYS A 26 5.87 19.27 11.95
N ARG A 27 6.39 20.31 12.60
CA ARG A 27 7.48 21.11 12.04
C ARG A 27 8.70 20.21 11.79
N HIS A 28 9.34 20.38 10.65
CA HIS A 28 10.54 19.62 10.31
C HIS A 28 11.70 20.01 11.26
N PRO A 29 12.47 19.05 11.82
CA PRO A 29 13.47 19.35 12.86
C PRO A 29 14.59 20.29 12.38
N CYS A 30 14.93 20.24 11.10
CA CYS A 30 15.92 21.14 10.48
C CYS A 30 15.31 22.40 9.84
N ALA A 31 14.03 22.69 10.08
CA ALA A 31 13.37 23.88 9.54
C ALA A 31 13.63 25.09 10.44
N ALA A 32 14.89 25.55 10.46
CA ALA A 32 15.32 26.69 11.27
C ALA A 32 14.40 27.90 11.07
N ASN A 33 14.34 28.42 9.83
CA ASN A 33 13.58 29.63 9.48
C ASN A 33 12.48 29.38 8.43
N THR A 34 12.23 28.12 8.06
CA THR A 34 11.22 27.76 7.05
C THR A 34 9.97 27.18 7.71
N ASP A 35 8.80 27.35 7.10
CA ASP A 35 7.57 26.66 7.51
C ASP A 35 7.47 25.24 6.91
N ARG A 36 8.60 24.53 6.84
CA ARG A 36 8.64 23.18 6.27
C ARG A 36 8.00 22.20 7.23
N GLN A 37 6.96 21.53 6.76
CA GLN A 37 6.19 20.54 7.51
C GLN A 37 6.65 19.11 7.15
N LEU A 38 6.64 18.22 8.15
CA LEU A 38 6.84 16.78 7.99
C LEU A 38 5.49 16.09 8.15
N TYR A 39 4.97 15.54 7.05
CA TYR A 39 3.68 14.84 7.03
C TYR A 39 3.83 13.36 7.36
N PHE A 40 2.88 12.83 8.13
CA PHE A 40 2.84 11.43 8.56
C PHE A 40 1.75 10.68 7.81
N LEU A 41 2.06 9.49 7.32
CA LEU A 41 1.11 8.66 6.58
C LEU A 41 1.03 7.26 7.17
N ALA A 42 -0.19 6.70 7.16
CA ALA A 42 -0.37 5.25 7.27
C ALA A 42 -0.23 4.63 5.89
N ASP A 43 0.39 3.46 5.82
CA ASP A 43 0.48 2.69 4.58
C ASP A 43 -0.92 2.26 4.09
N ALA A 44 -1.33 2.73 2.91
CA ALA A 44 -2.68 2.51 2.37
C ALA A 44 -2.99 1.02 2.11
N PRO A 45 -2.09 0.20 1.52
CA PRO A 45 -2.25 -1.26 1.47
C PRO A 45 -2.51 -1.91 2.84
N HIS A 46 -1.78 -1.49 3.87
CA HIS A 46 -2.02 -1.98 5.23
C HIS A 46 -3.36 -1.52 5.80
N VAL A 47 -3.79 -0.29 5.52
CA VAL A 47 -5.12 0.21 5.92
C VAL A 47 -6.23 -0.61 5.23
N LEU A 48 -6.11 -0.87 3.93
CA LEU A 48 -7.06 -1.72 3.19
C LEU A 48 -7.15 -3.13 3.80
N LYS A 49 -6.00 -3.74 4.12
CA LYS A 49 -5.97 -5.05 4.81
C LYS A 49 -6.71 -5.02 6.15
N ASN A 50 -6.60 -3.94 6.90
CA ASN A 50 -7.32 -3.79 8.17
C ASN A 50 -8.83 -3.62 7.95
N ILE A 51 -9.26 -2.83 6.94
CA ILE A 51 -10.69 -2.69 6.60
C ILE A 51 -11.28 -4.07 6.27
N ARG A 52 -10.64 -4.81 5.34
CA ARG A 52 -11.01 -6.20 5.04
C ARG A 52 -11.01 -7.05 6.30
N GLY A 53 -9.97 -6.94 7.12
CA GLY A 53 -9.78 -7.70 8.35
C GLY A 53 -10.91 -7.53 9.36
N HIS A 54 -11.52 -6.33 9.44
CA HIS A 54 -12.69 -6.10 10.28
C HIS A 54 -13.93 -6.82 9.72
N LEU A 55 -14.20 -6.70 8.41
CA LEU A 55 -15.32 -7.38 7.76
C LEU A 55 -15.25 -8.90 7.90
N VAL A 56 -14.12 -9.52 7.54
CA VAL A 56 -13.99 -10.99 7.54
C VAL A 56 -14.02 -11.61 8.93
N ARG A 57 -13.75 -10.83 9.99
CA ARG A 57 -13.89 -11.28 11.40
C ARG A 57 -15.34 -11.20 11.89
N GLY A 58 -16.30 -10.87 11.02
CA GLY A 58 -17.71 -10.75 11.38
C GLY A 58 -18.06 -9.42 12.06
N GLN A 59 -17.22 -8.39 11.96
CA GLN A 59 -17.60 -7.05 12.40
C GLN A 59 -18.32 -6.33 11.28
N SER A 60 -19.39 -5.62 11.64
CA SER A 60 -20.15 -4.80 10.70
C SER A 60 -19.74 -3.33 10.81
N PHE A 61 -19.86 -2.62 9.70
CA PHE A 61 -19.67 -1.18 9.63
C PHE A 61 -21.05 -0.53 9.57
N PHE A 62 -21.38 0.31 10.53
CA PHE A 62 -22.64 1.05 10.57
C PHE A 62 -22.39 2.47 10.07
N LEU A 63 -23.05 2.81 8.97
CA LEU A 63 -22.93 4.09 8.30
C LEU A 63 -23.74 5.17 9.04
N PRO A 64 -23.26 6.43 9.07
CA PRO A 64 -24.04 7.52 9.63
C PRO A 64 -25.35 7.74 8.86
N ALA A 65 -26.43 8.10 9.56
CA ALA A 65 -27.75 8.36 8.96
C ALA A 65 -27.69 9.36 7.78
N ALA A 66 -26.86 10.40 7.90
CA ALA A 66 -26.67 11.38 6.83
C ALA A 66 -26.17 10.77 5.51
N ILE A 67 -25.32 9.73 5.59
CA ILE A 67 -24.80 9.01 4.41
C ILE A 67 -25.88 8.10 3.83
N VAL A 68 -26.62 7.40 4.70
CA VAL A 68 -27.73 6.53 4.30
C VAL A 68 -28.78 7.32 3.52
N THR A 69 -29.20 8.48 4.04
CA THR A 69 -30.15 9.36 3.36
C THR A 69 -29.58 9.95 2.08
N LYS A 70 -28.33 10.42 2.08
CA LYS A 70 -27.71 11.06 0.91
C LYS A 70 -27.61 10.13 -0.31
N TYR A 71 -27.37 8.83 -0.08
CA TYR A 71 -27.19 7.85 -1.14
C TYR A 71 -28.36 6.87 -1.27
N GLU A 72 -29.47 7.15 -0.59
CA GLU A 72 -30.69 6.32 -0.62
C GLU A 72 -30.38 4.84 -0.34
N LEU A 73 -29.53 4.59 0.66
CA LEU A 73 -29.11 3.23 0.99
C LEU A 73 -30.24 2.50 1.73
N PRO A 74 -30.50 1.22 1.42
CA PRO A 74 -31.59 0.46 2.02
C PRO A 74 -31.36 0.14 3.50
N THR A 75 -30.11 0.12 3.94
CA THR A 75 -29.72 -0.13 5.35
C THR A 75 -28.53 0.76 5.73
N ASP A 76 -28.25 0.87 7.03
CA ASP A 76 -27.03 1.48 7.55
C ASP A 76 -25.90 0.45 7.76
N GLU A 77 -26.21 -0.84 7.73
CA GLU A 77 -25.26 -1.92 7.99
C GLU A 77 -24.54 -2.41 6.73
N VAL A 78 -23.21 -2.42 6.81
CA VAL A 78 -22.32 -3.10 5.87
C VAL A 78 -21.78 -4.37 6.53
N SER A 79 -22.09 -5.51 5.92
CA SER A 79 -21.78 -6.83 6.47
C SER A 79 -21.07 -7.72 5.45
N VAL A 80 -20.18 -8.58 5.94
CA VAL A 80 -19.50 -9.59 5.12
C VAL A 80 -20.45 -10.68 4.63
N LYS A 81 -21.63 -10.83 5.26
CA LYS A 81 -22.67 -11.81 4.89
C LYS A 81 -22.99 -11.75 3.40
N HIS A 82 -23.30 -10.56 2.89
CA HIS A 82 -23.63 -10.35 1.48
C HIS A 82 -22.48 -10.71 0.51
N ILE A 83 -21.23 -10.52 0.94
CA ILE A 83 -20.04 -10.89 0.13
C ILE A 83 -19.86 -12.41 0.12
N ARG A 84 -20.16 -13.09 1.23
CA ARG A 84 -20.14 -14.57 1.29
C ARG A 84 -21.23 -15.17 0.41
N GLU A 85 -22.42 -14.62 0.44
CA GLU A 85 -23.53 -15.06 -0.43
C GLU A 85 -23.21 -14.87 -1.91
N LEU A 86 -22.66 -13.70 -2.29
CA LEU A 86 -22.13 -13.49 -3.64
C LEU A 86 -21.11 -14.58 -4.02
N ALA A 87 -20.16 -14.90 -3.14
CA ALA A 87 -19.12 -15.88 -3.45
C ALA A 87 -19.67 -17.30 -3.65
N VAL A 88 -20.77 -17.66 -2.96
CA VAL A 88 -21.46 -18.94 -3.15
C VAL A 88 -22.18 -18.96 -4.50
N ILE A 89 -22.98 -17.92 -4.78
CA ILE A 89 -23.72 -17.81 -6.06
C ILE A 89 -22.77 -17.78 -7.25
N ASP A 90 -21.66 -17.04 -7.15
CA ASP A 90 -20.68 -16.91 -8.23
C ASP A 90 -19.84 -18.18 -8.45
N ALA A 91 -19.76 -19.06 -7.44
CA ALA A 91 -19.06 -20.34 -7.57
C ALA A 91 -19.82 -21.36 -8.43
N GLU A 92 -21.15 -21.29 -8.45
CA GLU A 92 -22.02 -22.18 -9.23
C GLU A 92 -22.16 -21.76 -10.70
N ARG A 93 -21.69 -20.56 -11.05
CA ARG A 93 -21.83 -20.00 -12.41
C ARG A 93 -20.61 -20.32 -13.27
N ASP A 94 -20.85 -20.72 -14.51
CA ASP A 94 -19.81 -20.86 -15.52
C ASP A 94 -19.17 -19.49 -15.84
N LEU A 95 -20.00 -18.45 -15.98
CA LEU A 95 -19.57 -17.07 -16.20
C LEU A 95 -19.62 -16.29 -14.89
N LYS A 96 -18.44 -16.17 -14.27
CA LYS A 96 -18.26 -15.49 -12.99
C LYS A 96 -18.36 -13.97 -13.12
N LEU A 97 -19.17 -13.36 -12.27
CA LEU A 97 -19.29 -11.91 -12.10
C LEU A 97 -18.10 -11.34 -11.31
N ALA A 98 -17.56 -12.09 -10.35
CA ALA A 98 -16.43 -11.67 -9.52
C ALA A 98 -15.29 -12.72 -9.56
N PRO A 99 -14.64 -12.93 -10.73
CA PRO A 99 -13.69 -14.03 -10.94
C PRO A 99 -12.45 -14.00 -10.02
N HIS A 100 -12.12 -12.85 -9.44
CA HIS A 100 -11.01 -12.68 -8.52
C HIS A 100 -11.39 -12.94 -7.05
N LEU A 101 -12.68 -13.00 -6.73
CA LEU A 101 -13.16 -13.35 -5.40
C LEU A 101 -13.08 -14.87 -5.22
N LYS A 102 -12.34 -15.31 -4.20
CA LYS A 102 -12.22 -16.72 -3.84
C LYS A 102 -12.70 -16.92 -2.41
N PRO A 103 -13.33 -18.06 -2.07
CA PRO A 103 -13.75 -18.35 -0.69
C PRO A 103 -12.61 -18.19 0.33
N ALA A 104 -11.39 -18.60 -0.03
CA ALA A 104 -10.19 -18.44 0.81
C ALA A 104 -9.85 -16.98 1.18
N HIS A 105 -10.38 -15.98 0.46
CA HIS A 105 -10.18 -14.57 0.80
C HIS A 105 -11.11 -14.08 1.92
N LEU A 106 -12.25 -14.76 2.11
CA LEU A 106 -13.26 -14.46 3.13
C LEU A 106 -12.96 -15.18 4.45
N ASP A 107 -12.24 -16.30 4.39
CA ASP A 107 -11.70 -17.01 5.55
C ASP A 107 -10.16 -17.08 5.48
N PRO A 108 -9.46 -15.94 5.63
CA PRO A 108 -8.02 -15.89 5.41
C PRO A 108 -7.25 -16.58 6.54
N ASP A 109 -6.34 -17.49 6.17
CA ASP A 109 -5.31 -18.04 7.05
C ASP A 109 -4.30 -16.94 7.50
N HIS A 110 -3.32 -17.32 8.33
CA HIS A 110 -2.32 -16.37 8.84
C HIS A 110 -1.52 -15.68 7.71
N PHE A 111 -1.20 -16.39 6.63
CA PHE A 111 -0.42 -15.86 5.50
C PHE A 111 -1.28 -15.00 4.56
N ALA A 112 -2.52 -15.40 4.29
CA ALA A 112 -3.52 -14.68 3.51
C ALA A 112 -3.96 -13.38 4.18
N LYS A 113 -3.87 -13.28 5.52
CA LYS A 113 -4.04 -12.01 6.25
C LYS A 113 -2.96 -10.99 5.88
N MET A 114 -1.74 -11.43 5.58
CA MET A 114 -0.64 -10.54 5.19
C MET A 114 -0.69 -10.12 3.73
N ASN A 115 -1.33 -10.92 2.87
CA ASN A 115 -1.44 -10.67 1.44
C ASN A 115 -2.41 -9.51 1.11
N VAL A 116 -1.89 -8.45 0.49
CA VAL A 116 -2.67 -7.29 0.04
C VAL A 116 -3.60 -7.67 -1.11
N ALA A 117 -3.19 -8.58 -2.00
CA ALA A 117 -4.00 -9.00 -3.16
C ALA A 117 -5.33 -9.63 -2.72
N SER A 118 -5.34 -10.37 -1.60
CA SER A 118 -6.58 -10.90 -1.01
C SER A 118 -7.52 -9.78 -0.55
N ALA A 119 -6.99 -8.71 0.04
CA ALA A 119 -7.81 -7.56 0.44
C ALA A 119 -8.37 -6.79 -0.77
N VAL A 120 -7.57 -6.62 -1.83
CA VAL A 120 -7.99 -5.99 -3.09
C VAL A 120 -9.06 -6.83 -3.80
N ALA A 121 -8.97 -8.16 -3.74
CA ALA A 121 -9.96 -9.05 -4.33
C ALA A 121 -11.33 -8.97 -3.65
N VAL A 122 -11.36 -8.86 -2.31
CA VAL A 122 -12.61 -8.71 -1.54
C VAL A 122 -13.20 -7.31 -1.69
N LEU A 123 -12.35 -6.28 -1.63
CA LEU A 123 -12.76 -4.88 -1.69
C LEU A 123 -12.56 -4.32 -3.10
N ASN A 124 -13.02 -5.06 -4.12
CA ASN A 124 -12.89 -4.69 -5.53
C ASN A 124 -14.17 -4.03 -6.06
N HIS A 125 -14.06 -3.14 -7.05
CA HIS A 125 -15.21 -2.64 -7.78
C HIS A 125 -16.06 -3.76 -8.40
N SER A 126 -15.43 -4.82 -8.95
CA SER A 126 -16.17 -5.94 -9.55
C SER A 126 -17.07 -6.66 -8.55
N VAL A 127 -16.67 -6.73 -7.27
CA VAL A 127 -17.48 -7.32 -6.20
C VAL A 127 -18.72 -6.45 -5.95
N GLY A 128 -18.56 -5.14 -5.82
CA GLY A 128 -19.70 -4.22 -5.68
C GLY A 128 -20.65 -4.25 -6.88
N ALA A 129 -20.10 -4.25 -8.10
CA ALA A 129 -20.88 -4.36 -9.32
C ALA A 129 -21.65 -5.70 -9.39
N ALA A 130 -20.99 -6.82 -9.09
CA ALA A 130 -21.62 -8.13 -9.06
C ALA A 130 -22.77 -8.21 -8.05
N MET A 131 -22.61 -7.64 -6.86
CA MET A 131 -23.68 -7.56 -5.86
C MET A 131 -24.90 -6.80 -6.39
N ARG A 132 -24.70 -5.64 -7.04
CA ARG A 132 -25.80 -4.88 -7.66
C ARG A 132 -26.51 -5.68 -8.74
N THR A 133 -25.75 -6.38 -9.59
CA THR A 133 -26.33 -7.26 -10.61
C THR A 133 -27.16 -8.36 -9.98
N LEU A 134 -26.66 -9.04 -8.94
CA LEU A 134 -27.43 -10.10 -8.28
C LEU A 134 -28.68 -9.58 -7.57
N VAL A 135 -28.65 -8.38 -6.99
CA VAL A 135 -29.86 -7.72 -6.45
C VAL A 135 -30.87 -7.44 -7.57
N SER A 136 -30.43 -6.94 -8.73
CA SER A 136 -31.32 -6.71 -9.88
C SER A 136 -31.94 -8.00 -10.42
N LEU A 137 -31.21 -9.12 -10.32
CA LEU A 137 -31.69 -10.46 -10.66
C LEU A 137 -32.52 -11.12 -9.54
N ARG A 138 -32.74 -10.43 -8.42
CA ARG A 138 -33.44 -10.94 -7.22
C ARG A 138 -32.79 -12.19 -6.61
N LEU A 139 -31.48 -12.33 -6.79
CA LEU A 139 -30.66 -13.41 -6.22
C LEU A 139 -29.97 -13.00 -4.91
N LEU A 140 -29.93 -11.70 -4.60
CA LEU A 140 -29.49 -11.14 -3.32
C LEU A 140 -30.55 -10.16 -2.80
N GLU A 141 -30.62 -10.03 -1.47
CA GLU A 141 -31.48 -9.06 -0.79
C GLU A 141 -31.05 -7.62 -1.08
N SER A 142 -32.00 -6.68 -1.06
CA SER A 142 -31.72 -5.26 -1.33
C SER A 142 -30.70 -4.66 -0.35
N GLU A 143 -30.59 -5.19 0.87
CA GLU A 143 -29.60 -4.77 1.87
C GLU A 143 -28.14 -4.91 1.37
N ALA A 144 -27.91 -5.83 0.43
CA ALA A 144 -26.60 -6.00 -0.21
C ALA A 144 -26.14 -4.75 -0.95
N LEU A 145 -27.06 -3.86 -1.39
CA LEU A 145 -26.71 -2.61 -2.08
C LEU A 145 -25.88 -1.66 -1.19
N THR A 146 -26.15 -1.61 0.11
CA THR A 146 -25.36 -0.83 1.09
C THR A 146 -23.92 -1.32 1.13
N THR A 147 -23.75 -2.65 1.17
CA THR A 147 -22.42 -3.28 1.18
C THR A 147 -21.69 -3.08 -0.15
N ALA A 148 -22.41 -3.21 -1.27
CA ALA A 148 -21.86 -2.96 -2.61
C ALA A 148 -21.36 -1.53 -2.76
N TRP A 149 -22.15 -0.54 -2.31
CA TRP A 149 -21.75 0.86 -2.30
C TRP A 149 -20.48 1.08 -1.47
N PHE A 150 -20.42 0.53 -0.24
CA PHE A 150 -19.25 0.69 0.62
C PHE A 150 -17.99 0.10 0.01
N VAL A 151 -18.07 -1.12 -0.55
CA VAL A 151 -16.95 -1.79 -1.23
C VAL A 151 -16.40 -0.91 -2.35
N GLU A 152 -17.27 -0.29 -3.16
CA GLU A 152 -16.83 0.61 -4.23
C GLU A 152 -16.21 1.91 -3.71
N ARG A 153 -16.71 2.48 -2.61
CA ARG A 153 -16.08 3.65 -1.98
C ARG A 153 -14.67 3.29 -1.52
N VAL A 154 -14.49 2.17 -0.83
CA VAL A 154 -13.17 1.72 -0.36
C VAL A 154 -12.24 1.44 -1.54
N PHE A 155 -12.73 0.80 -2.61
CA PHE A 155 -11.95 0.55 -3.82
C PHE A 155 -11.50 1.85 -4.51
N ARG A 156 -12.40 2.83 -4.66
CA ARG A 156 -12.07 4.13 -5.25
C ARG A 156 -11.02 4.87 -4.42
N TRP A 157 -11.17 4.89 -3.10
CA TRP A 157 -10.16 5.44 -2.20
C TRP A 157 -8.81 4.76 -2.36
N PHE A 158 -8.79 3.42 -2.38
CA PHE A 158 -7.55 2.68 -2.53
C PHE A 158 -6.87 2.94 -3.88
N THR A 159 -7.64 3.03 -4.96
CA THR A 159 -7.15 3.34 -6.32
C THR A 159 -6.47 4.70 -6.38
N LEU A 160 -7.06 5.73 -5.74
CA LEU A 160 -6.45 7.06 -5.67
C LEU A 160 -5.16 7.04 -4.84
N MET A 161 -5.21 6.48 -3.64
CA MET A 161 -4.06 6.42 -2.71
C MET A 161 -2.90 5.56 -3.24
N THR A 162 -3.16 4.65 -4.18
CA THR A 162 -2.15 3.81 -4.83
C THR A 162 -1.96 4.12 -6.32
N SER A 163 -2.33 5.33 -6.75
CA SER A 163 -2.19 5.80 -8.13
C SER A 163 -0.75 5.71 -8.66
N ARG A 164 -0.55 4.94 -9.74
CA ARG A 164 0.77 4.65 -10.34
C ARG A 164 0.97 5.25 -11.73
N TYR A 165 -0.12 5.68 -12.37
CA TYR A 165 -0.11 6.22 -13.72
C TYR A 165 -0.86 7.55 -13.76
N ILE A 166 -0.54 8.37 -14.76
CA ILE A 166 -1.05 9.75 -14.87
C ILE A 166 -2.59 9.79 -14.91
N GLY A 167 -3.23 8.79 -15.54
CA GLY A 167 -4.69 8.69 -15.62
C GLY A 167 -5.42 8.54 -14.28
N THR A 168 -4.76 8.07 -13.23
CA THR A 168 -5.31 7.98 -11.85
C THR A 168 -4.61 8.90 -10.86
N ALA A 169 -3.65 9.69 -11.33
CA ALA A 169 -2.87 10.59 -10.50
C ALA A 169 -3.70 11.80 -10.04
N MET A 170 -3.27 12.44 -8.95
CA MET A 170 -3.73 13.79 -8.63
C MET A 170 -3.10 14.73 -9.65
N SER A 171 -3.85 15.17 -10.66
CA SER A 171 -3.29 15.76 -11.88
C SER A 171 -4.04 17.01 -12.33
N LEU A 172 -3.31 18.10 -12.57
CA LEU A 172 -3.88 19.34 -13.13
C LEU A 172 -4.13 19.26 -14.63
N PHE A 173 -3.73 18.18 -15.32
CA PHE A 173 -4.07 17.98 -16.73
C PHE A 173 -5.58 17.87 -16.99
N LYS A 174 -6.34 17.43 -15.98
CA LYS A 174 -7.80 17.34 -16.00
C LYS A 174 -8.33 17.89 -14.68
N GLN A 175 -8.58 19.20 -14.65
CA GLN A 175 -8.98 19.92 -13.43
C GLN A 175 -10.24 19.30 -12.81
N ASP A 176 -11.26 18.98 -13.61
CA ASP A 176 -12.51 18.39 -13.13
C ASP A 176 -12.29 17.05 -12.41
N ALA A 177 -11.47 16.17 -13.00
CA ALA A 177 -11.16 14.88 -12.42
C ALA A 177 -10.33 15.01 -11.12
N HIS A 178 -9.45 16.01 -11.05
CA HIS A 178 -8.71 16.32 -9.83
C HIS A 178 -9.65 16.80 -8.72
N ASP A 179 -10.55 17.73 -9.04
CA ASP A 179 -11.45 18.32 -8.04
C ASP A 179 -12.47 17.29 -7.55
N GLU A 180 -12.95 16.41 -8.44
CA GLU A 180 -13.77 15.25 -8.08
C GLU A 180 -13.01 14.28 -7.16
N ALA A 181 -11.73 14.01 -7.44
CA ALA A 181 -10.89 13.16 -6.60
C ALA A 181 -10.66 13.79 -5.21
N VAL A 182 -10.38 15.09 -5.14
CA VAL A 182 -10.23 15.82 -3.87
C VAL A 182 -11.54 15.82 -3.07
N ALA A 183 -12.67 16.10 -3.72
CA ALA A 183 -13.98 16.09 -3.07
C ALA A 183 -14.31 14.70 -2.52
N PHE A 184 -14.07 13.65 -3.32
CA PHE A 184 -14.26 12.27 -2.91
C PHE A 184 -13.37 11.89 -1.72
N LEU A 185 -12.08 12.26 -1.71
CA LEU A 185 -11.18 11.94 -0.59
C LEU A 185 -11.61 12.63 0.71
N LYS A 186 -12.09 13.88 0.63
CA LYS A 186 -12.66 14.59 1.79
C LYS A 186 -13.92 13.89 2.30
N GLU A 187 -14.85 13.54 1.42
CA GLU A 187 -16.05 12.81 1.80
C GLU A 187 -15.74 11.43 2.41
N PHE A 188 -14.78 10.71 1.83
CA PHE A 188 -14.34 9.42 2.37
C PHE A 188 -13.77 9.53 3.78
N MET A 189 -13.06 10.63 4.09
CA MET A 189 -12.65 10.93 5.46
C MET A 189 -13.84 11.13 6.39
N GLU A 190 -14.83 11.92 5.99
CA GLU A 190 -16.04 12.15 6.80
C GLU A 190 -16.78 10.84 7.08
N ILE A 191 -16.92 9.97 6.07
CA ILE A 191 -17.50 8.63 6.24
C ILE A 191 -16.73 7.85 7.30
N PHE A 192 -15.40 7.77 7.20
CA PHE A 192 -14.58 6.98 8.13
C PHE A 192 -14.40 7.63 9.52
N ALA A 193 -14.61 8.94 9.65
CA ALA A 193 -14.65 9.63 10.94
C ALA A 193 -15.87 9.20 11.76
N HIS A 194 -17.01 9.00 11.08
CA HIS A 194 -18.30 8.76 11.73
C HIS A 194 -18.81 7.32 11.64
N VAL A 195 -18.21 6.46 10.80
CA VAL A 195 -18.57 5.04 10.74
C VAL A 195 -18.31 4.36 12.09
N SER A 196 -19.24 3.50 12.49
CA SER A 196 -19.10 2.68 13.70
C SER A 196 -18.70 1.26 13.31
N ILE A 197 -17.62 0.75 13.89
CA ILE A 197 -17.12 -0.61 13.63
C ILE A 197 -17.32 -1.42 14.91
N LYS A 198 -18.33 -2.30 14.93
CA LYS A 198 -18.70 -3.10 16.10
C LYS A 198 -19.05 -4.55 15.73
N SER A 199 -18.96 -5.42 16.72
CA SER A 199 -19.40 -6.82 16.64
C SER A 199 -20.64 -6.96 17.51
N GLY A 200 -21.81 -7.20 16.91
CA GLY A 200 -23.08 -7.25 17.64
C GLY A 200 -23.30 -6.01 18.52
N ASN A 201 -23.63 -6.24 19.79
CA ASN A 201 -23.93 -5.19 20.79
C ASN A 201 -22.70 -4.55 21.45
N ALA A 202 -21.50 -4.75 20.90
CA ALA A 202 -20.29 -4.17 21.46
C ALA A 202 -20.33 -2.63 21.45
N LYS A 203 -19.74 -2.03 22.49
CA LYS A 203 -19.60 -0.56 22.59
C LYS A 203 -18.82 -0.02 21.40
N GLU A 204 -19.35 1.07 20.87
CA GLU A 204 -18.72 1.83 19.79
C GLU A 204 -17.36 2.40 20.24
N MET A 205 -16.32 2.14 19.45
CA MET A 205 -14.96 2.61 19.72
C MET A 205 -14.28 3.05 18.43
N PHE A 206 -13.59 4.18 18.49
CA PHE A 206 -12.74 4.64 17.39
C PHE A 206 -11.57 3.68 17.17
N LYS A 207 -11.54 3.02 16.01
CA LYS A 207 -10.56 1.97 15.72
C LYS A 207 -9.30 2.56 15.07
N PRO A 208 -8.12 1.93 15.24
CA PRO A 208 -6.89 2.36 14.57
C PRO A 208 -6.96 2.42 13.04
N VAL A 209 -7.85 1.64 12.41
CA VAL A 209 -8.07 1.69 10.95
C VAL A 209 -8.69 3.02 10.54
N GLN A 210 -9.62 3.58 11.34
CA GLN A 210 -10.23 4.88 11.09
C GLN A 210 -9.18 5.99 11.21
N ALA A 211 -8.38 5.97 12.27
CA ALA A 211 -7.24 6.88 12.41
C ALA A 211 -6.28 6.79 11.22
N GLY A 212 -6.01 5.58 10.72
CA GLY A 212 -5.17 5.35 9.54
C GLY A 212 -5.74 5.99 8.28
N VAL A 213 -7.04 5.82 8.02
CA VAL A 213 -7.73 6.47 6.88
C VAL A 213 -7.66 8.00 6.99
N LEU A 214 -8.01 8.56 8.15
CA LEU A 214 -8.03 10.01 8.34
C LEU A 214 -6.63 10.63 8.18
N ILE A 215 -5.61 10.02 8.78
CA ILE A 215 -4.23 10.55 8.74
C ILE A 215 -3.65 10.44 7.34
N THR A 216 -3.72 9.25 6.71
CA THR A 216 -3.11 9.07 5.38
C THR A 216 -3.80 9.92 4.32
N THR A 217 -5.14 10.02 4.35
CA THR A 217 -5.90 10.78 3.37
C THR A 217 -5.70 12.29 3.54
N SER A 218 -5.73 12.79 4.79
CA SER A 218 -5.45 14.20 5.09
C SER A 218 -4.01 14.58 4.70
N SER A 219 -3.02 13.74 5.01
CA SER A 219 -1.65 13.96 4.57
C SER A 219 -1.52 13.98 3.05
N ALA A 220 -2.14 13.02 2.35
CA ALA A 220 -2.13 12.99 0.89
C ALA A 220 -2.75 14.26 0.29
N LEU A 221 -3.85 14.76 0.85
CA LEU A 221 -4.51 16.00 0.42
C LEU A 221 -3.64 17.25 0.63
N HIS A 222 -2.90 17.34 1.74
CA HIS A 222 -1.98 18.45 1.97
C HIS A 222 -0.75 18.35 1.04
N ILE A 223 -0.15 17.16 0.92
CA ILE A 223 1.05 16.94 0.10
C ILE A 223 0.74 17.22 -1.37
N GLN A 224 -0.37 16.71 -1.91
CA GLN A 224 -0.74 16.97 -3.31
C GLN A 224 -0.94 18.47 -3.53
N HIS A 225 -1.61 19.17 -2.60
CA HIS A 225 -1.86 20.60 -2.76
C HIS A 225 -0.56 21.41 -2.74
N GLN A 226 0.38 21.07 -1.86
CA GLN A 226 1.69 21.69 -1.82
C GLN A 226 2.49 21.42 -3.09
N LEU A 227 2.56 20.17 -3.55
CA LEU A 227 3.31 19.81 -4.74
C LEU A 227 2.74 20.46 -6.00
N LEU A 228 1.42 20.46 -6.17
CA LEU A 228 0.75 21.05 -7.34
C LEU A 228 0.74 22.59 -7.28
N SER A 229 0.29 23.17 -6.17
CA SER A 229 0.05 24.61 -6.08
C SER A 229 1.31 25.42 -5.78
N VAL A 230 2.17 24.93 -4.89
CA VAL A 230 3.38 25.65 -4.44
C VAL A 230 4.57 25.26 -5.32
N HIS A 231 4.85 23.97 -5.44
CA HIS A 231 6.01 23.48 -6.19
C HIS A 231 5.77 23.32 -7.70
N LYS A 232 4.56 23.62 -8.18
CA LYS A 232 4.20 23.64 -9.61
C LYS A 232 4.43 22.32 -10.34
N PHE A 233 4.30 21.19 -9.63
CA PHE A 233 4.25 19.88 -10.28
C PHE A 233 2.97 19.78 -11.11
N LYS A 234 3.03 19.06 -12.25
CA LYS A 234 1.86 18.86 -13.13
C LYS A 234 0.92 17.78 -12.60
N PHE A 235 1.47 16.78 -11.93
CA PHE A 235 0.74 15.66 -11.34
C PHE A 235 1.50 15.07 -10.16
N VAL A 236 0.80 14.35 -9.28
CA VAL A 236 1.34 13.65 -8.12
C VAL A 236 0.83 12.21 -8.10
N LEU A 237 1.76 11.26 -8.00
CA LEU A 237 1.47 9.84 -7.85
C LEU A 237 1.46 9.48 -6.36
N LEU A 238 0.28 9.21 -5.80
CA LEU A 238 0.15 8.95 -4.36
C LEU A 238 0.77 7.60 -3.96
N CYS A 239 0.99 6.68 -4.90
CA CYS A 239 1.70 5.43 -4.61
C CYS A 239 3.12 5.65 -4.06
N ARG A 240 3.74 6.81 -4.35
CA ARG A 240 5.07 7.18 -3.83
C ARG A 240 5.06 7.55 -2.35
N LEU A 241 3.88 7.66 -1.75
CA LEU A 241 3.70 7.93 -0.32
C LEU A 241 3.50 6.63 0.50
N SER A 242 3.60 5.46 -0.14
CA SER A 242 3.52 4.14 0.51
C SER A 242 4.89 3.60 0.91
N GLN A 243 4.90 2.53 1.71
CA GLN A 243 6.13 1.82 2.06
C GLN A 243 6.44 0.63 1.12
N ASP A 244 5.72 0.50 -0.01
CA ASP A 244 5.92 -0.59 -1.00
C ASP A 244 7.39 -0.70 -1.45
N ALA A 245 8.08 0.45 -1.65
CA ALA A 245 9.49 0.45 -2.04
C ALA A 245 10.40 -0.21 -1.00
N LEU A 246 10.09 -0.04 0.29
CA LEU A 246 10.82 -0.68 1.39
C LEU A 246 10.51 -2.17 1.46
N GLU A 247 9.24 -2.57 1.26
CA GLU A 247 8.85 -3.99 1.21
C GLU A 247 9.50 -4.70 0.03
N ASN A 248 9.61 -4.05 -1.12
CA ASN A 248 10.33 -4.57 -2.30
C ASN A 248 11.82 -4.76 -2.02
N LEU A 249 12.46 -3.84 -1.29
CA LEU A 249 13.86 -4.01 -0.85
C LEU A 249 14.01 -5.24 0.05
N PHE A 250 13.10 -5.42 1.02
CA PHE A 250 13.10 -6.62 1.87
C PHE A 250 12.87 -7.90 1.06
N SER A 251 12.01 -7.87 0.04
CA SER A 251 11.82 -9.01 -0.86
C SER A 251 13.12 -9.34 -1.62
N CYS A 252 13.84 -8.35 -2.12
CA CYS A 252 15.14 -8.55 -2.78
C CYS A 252 16.15 -9.21 -1.82
N ILE A 253 16.23 -8.74 -0.58
CA ILE A 253 17.14 -9.32 0.43
C ILE A 253 16.75 -10.76 0.76
N ARG A 254 15.45 -11.04 0.91
CA ARG A 254 14.92 -12.37 1.27
C ARG A 254 14.93 -13.37 0.10
N SER A 255 15.16 -12.91 -1.13
CA SER A 255 15.21 -13.78 -2.31
C SER A 255 16.31 -14.85 -2.21
N ARG A 256 17.44 -14.53 -1.57
CA ARG A 256 18.55 -15.45 -1.36
C ARG A 256 18.36 -16.34 -0.13
N HIS A 257 17.80 -15.78 0.94
CA HIS A 257 17.48 -16.51 2.15
C HIS A 257 16.19 -15.95 2.78
N PRO A 258 15.10 -16.73 2.92
CA PRO A 258 13.81 -16.22 3.38
C PRO A 258 13.84 -15.54 4.75
N VAL A 259 14.73 -15.99 5.65
CA VAL A 259 14.89 -15.47 7.01
C VAL A 259 16.38 -15.17 7.27
N PRO A 260 16.92 -14.07 6.73
CA PRO A 260 18.34 -13.77 6.83
C PRO A 260 18.73 -13.41 8.27
N ARG A 261 19.89 -13.89 8.73
CA ARG A 261 20.52 -13.47 9.99
C ARG A 261 20.96 -12.00 9.88
N PRO A 262 21.18 -11.27 11.00
CA PRO A 262 21.56 -9.86 10.96
C PRO A 262 22.81 -9.57 10.09
N LEU A 263 23.82 -10.44 10.14
CA LEU A 263 25.02 -10.31 9.30
C LEU A 263 24.69 -10.48 7.81
N GLU A 264 23.92 -11.50 7.46
CA GLU A 264 23.47 -11.76 6.08
C GLU A 264 22.66 -10.58 5.54
N PHE A 265 21.73 -10.06 6.36
CA PHE A 265 20.96 -8.88 6.01
C PHE A 265 21.86 -7.68 5.72
N LYS A 266 22.85 -7.40 6.59
CA LYS A 266 23.81 -6.30 6.42
C LYS A 266 24.64 -6.46 5.14
N LEU A 267 25.15 -7.66 4.87
CA LEU A 267 25.96 -7.96 3.69
C LEU A 267 25.13 -7.82 2.41
N MET A 268 23.91 -8.37 2.39
CA MET A 268 22.99 -8.26 1.26
C MET A 268 22.58 -6.81 1.00
N LEU A 269 22.28 -6.04 2.05
CA LEU A 269 21.97 -4.62 1.92
C LEU A 269 23.17 -3.85 1.32
N ARG A 270 24.39 -4.12 1.80
CA ARG A 270 25.61 -3.52 1.25
C ARG A 270 25.77 -3.87 -0.23
N LEU A 271 25.58 -5.13 -0.61
CA LEU A 271 25.69 -5.56 -2.01
C LEU A 271 24.64 -4.88 -2.91
N ILE A 272 23.38 -4.81 -2.46
CA ILE A 272 22.31 -4.11 -3.19
C ILE A 272 22.68 -2.63 -3.38
N MET A 273 23.18 -1.96 -2.34
CA MET A 273 23.60 -0.57 -2.43
C MET A 273 24.74 -0.38 -3.44
N LEU A 274 25.81 -1.18 -3.34
CA LEU A 274 26.94 -1.14 -4.28
C LEU A 274 26.46 -1.36 -5.72
N SER A 275 25.61 -2.36 -5.96
CA SER A 275 25.08 -2.66 -7.30
C SER A 275 24.25 -1.52 -7.91
N GLN A 276 23.72 -0.57 -7.12
CA GLN A 276 23.03 0.59 -7.68
C GLN A 276 24.00 1.63 -8.25
N PHE A 277 25.22 1.71 -7.71
CA PHE A 277 26.26 2.65 -8.17
C PHE A 277 27.12 2.08 -9.29
N PHE A 278 27.31 0.75 -9.32
CA PHE A 278 28.08 0.04 -10.36
C PHE A 278 27.24 -0.37 -11.57
N LYS A 279 26.14 0.35 -11.89
CA LYS A 279 25.40 0.05 -13.12
C LYS A 279 26.21 0.54 -14.32
N PRO A 280 26.71 -0.35 -15.21
CA PRO A 280 27.39 0.10 -16.41
C PRO A 280 26.45 0.95 -17.27
N SER A 281 27.02 1.93 -17.98
CA SER A 281 26.22 2.82 -18.82
C SER A 281 25.48 2.01 -19.90
N THR A 282 24.17 2.23 -20.05
CA THR A 282 23.32 1.53 -21.02
C THR A 282 23.68 1.83 -22.49
N LYS A 283 24.62 2.74 -22.74
CA LYS A 283 25.12 3.15 -24.06
C LYS A 283 26.57 2.74 -24.33
N GLY A 284 27.22 2.03 -23.41
CA GLY A 284 28.60 1.57 -23.61
C GLY A 284 28.66 0.39 -24.56
N ASN A 285 29.45 0.49 -25.63
CA ASN A 285 29.74 -0.59 -26.58
C ASN A 285 30.70 -1.67 -26.01
N TYR A 286 30.92 -1.70 -24.70
CA TYR A 286 31.89 -2.60 -24.08
C TYR A 286 31.17 -3.83 -23.52
N GLY A 287 31.66 -5.01 -23.89
CA GLY A 287 31.30 -6.26 -23.22
C GLY A 287 31.65 -6.13 -21.74
N ILE A 288 30.67 -6.41 -20.88
CA ILE A 288 30.82 -6.29 -19.43
C ILE A 288 31.79 -7.40 -18.98
N ASP A 289 32.99 -7.00 -18.58
CA ASP A 289 33.92 -7.85 -17.84
C ASP A 289 33.88 -7.43 -16.36
N ASP A 290 33.02 -8.09 -15.59
CA ASP A 290 32.79 -7.82 -14.15
C ASP A 290 34.07 -8.01 -13.29
N THR A 291 35.17 -8.51 -13.87
CA THR A 291 36.43 -8.74 -13.17
C THR A 291 37.21 -7.45 -12.88
N VAL A 292 37.05 -6.39 -13.68
CA VAL A 292 37.86 -5.17 -13.58
C VAL A 292 37.51 -4.36 -12.31
N ASP A 293 36.22 -4.26 -11.99
CA ASP A 293 35.73 -3.50 -10.84
C ASP A 293 36.04 -4.20 -9.49
N LEU A 294 36.07 -5.54 -9.48
CA LEU A 294 36.49 -6.33 -8.31
C LEU A 294 37.99 -6.16 -8.03
N ILE A 295 38.81 -6.07 -9.08
CA ILE A 295 40.24 -5.80 -8.96
C ILE A 295 40.46 -4.39 -8.40
N GLU A 296 39.72 -3.37 -8.86
CA GLU A 296 39.84 -2.01 -8.33
C GLU A 296 39.46 -1.93 -6.85
N PHE A 297 38.40 -2.63 -6.41
CA PHE A 297 38.04 -2.68 -4.98
C PHE A 297 39.11 -3.39 -4.12
N VAL A 298 39.71 -4.46 -4.63
CA VAL A 298 40.80 -5.18 -3.95
C VAL A 298 42.06 -4.33 -3.91
N GLU A 299 42.37 -3.60 -4.96
CA GLU A 299 43.49 -2.63 -5.03
C GLU A 299 43.30 -1.49 -4.03
N ILE A 300 42.08 -0.92 -3.93
CA ILE A 300 41.75 0.12 -2.94
C ILE A 300 41.88 -0.44 -1.50
N LYS A 301 41.42 -1.68 -1.25
CA LYS A 301 41.57 -2.32 0.07
C LYS A 301 43.06 -2.57 0.39
N LYS A 302 43.85 -3.04 -0.57
CA LYS A 302 45.31 -3.24 -0.44
C LYS A 302 46.04 -1.92 -0.21
N ALA A 303 45.64 -0.85 -0.88
CA ALA A 303 46.19 0.50 -0.68
C ALA A 303 45.85 1.05 0.71
N ALA A 304 44.64 0.82 1.20
CA ALA A 304 44.23 1.20 2.56
C ALA A 304 45.02 0.43 3.64
N LEU A 305 45.30 -0.86 3.41
CA LEU A 305 46.16 -1.71 4.27
C LEU A 305 47.63 -1.25 4.26
N LYS A 306 48.17 -0.87 3.09
CA LYS A 306 49.55 -0.35 2.95
C LYS A 306 49.76 0.99 3.66
N ASN A 307 48.72 1.82 3.74
CA ASN A 307 48.78 3.15 4.36
C ASN A 307 48.50 3.15 5.87
N GLY A 308 48.46 1.98 6.52
CA GLY A 308 48.36 1.87 7.98
C GLY A 308 47.03 2.33 8.58
N VAL A 309 45.97 2.49 7.76
CA VAL A 309 44.64 2.79 8.27
C VAL A 309 44.02 1.49 8.77
N LYS A 310 44.01 1.29 10.10
CA LYS A 310 43.25 0.21 10.73
C LYS A 310 41.76 0.41 10.47
N ALA A 311 41.22 -0.25 9.44
CA ALA A 311 39.79 -0.50 9.36
C ALA A 311 39.45 -1.52 10.46
N ALA A 312 38.71 -1.08 11.48
CA ALA A 312 38.16 -1.98 12.48
C ALA A 312 37.19 -2.96 11.81
N GLY A 313 37.58 -4.24 11.71
CA GLY A 313 36.69 -5.32 11.29
C GLY A 313 37.29 -6.47 10.46
N ASP A 314 38.61 -6.62 10.36
CA ASP A 314 39.25 -7.69 9.55
C ASP A 314 39.58 -8.96 10.38
N GLU A 315 38.61 -9.45 11.16
CA GLU A 315 38.59 -10.87 11.54
C GLU A 315 37.27 -11.48 11.07
N LEU A 316 37.38 -12.60 10.36
CA LEU A 316 36.33 -13.39 9.69
C LEU A 316 36.03 -12.97 8.25
N LEU A 317 36.85 -13.48 7.34
CA LEU A 317 36.40 -14.20 6.15
C LEU A 317 37.63 -14.90 5.56
N ASN A 318 38.00 -16.04 6.16
CA ASN A 318 38.88 -16.99 5.51
C ASN A 318 37.99 -18.11 4.94
N ASP A 319 38.03 -18.20 3.62
CA ASP A 319 37.74 -19.34 2.73
C ASP A 319 36.38 -20.05 2.66
N SER A 320 36.08 -20.46 1.42
CA SER A 320 35.08 -21.43 0.93
C SER A 320 33.69 -20.95 0.45
N LEU A 321 33.59 -19.88 -0.34
CA LEU A 321 32.30 -19.53 -0.97
C LEU A 321 32.36 -19.13 -2.45
N LEU A 322 33.37 -19.60 -3.18
CA LEU A 322 33.54 -19.32 -4.62
C LEU A 322 33.41 -20.53 -5.55
N ASP A 323 33.12 -21.72 -5.03
CA ASP A 323 32.76 -22.86 -5.85
C ASP A 323 31.28 -23.16 -5.64
N ASP A 324 30.42 -22.47 -6.40
CA ASP A 324 29.18 -23.05 -6.95
C ASP A 324 28.45 -22.03 -7.84
N VAL A 325 28.61 -22.26 -9.14
CA VAL A 325 27.70 -21.96 -10.27
C VAL A 325 26.73 -20.79 -10.07
N ALA A 326 27.10 -19.63 -10.64
CA ALA A 326 26.20 -18.49 -10.82
C ALA A 326 24.98 -18.86 -11.70
N PRO A 327 23.74 -18.79 -11.20
CA PRO A 327 22.57 -18.76 -12.06
C PRO A 327 22.44 -17.37 -12.69
N PRO A 328 21.83 -17.25 -13.88
CA PRO A 328 21.74 -15.98 -14.59
C PRO A 328 21.03 -14.92 -13.73
N LEU A 329 21.69 -13.78 -13.58
CA LEU A 329 21.17 -12.56 -12.97
C LEU A 329 19.77 -12.26 -13.54
N MET A 330 18.73 -12.61 -12.78
CA MET A 330 17.38 -12.20 -13.12
C MET A 330 17.34 -10.68 -13.16
N ARG A 331 17.04 -10.15 -14.34
CA ARG A 331 16.81 -8.73 -14.59
C ARG A 331 15.83 -8.18 -13.54
N CYS A 332 16.34 -7.46 -12.56
CA CYS A 332 15.53 -6.61 -11.70
C CYS A 332 15.05 -5.42 -12.54
N LYS A 333 14.01 -5.65 -13.36
CA LYS A 333 13.20 -4.58 -13.90
C LYS A 333 12.45 -3.97 -12.73
N TRP A 334 12.91 -2.82 -12.27
CA TRP A 334 12.20 -1.90 -11.37
C TRP A 334 10.82 -1.42 -11.93
N SER A 335 10.36 -2.02 -13.02
CA SER A 335 9.11 -1.75 -13.74
C SER A 335 8.25 -3.00 -13.99
N ARG A 336 8.56 -4.18 -13.42
CA ARG A 336 7.85 -5.43 -13.75
C ARG A 336 7.39 -6.24 -12.53
N TRP A 337 6.68 -5.60 -11.61
CA TRP A 337 5.53 -6.24 -10.97
C TRP A 337 4.30 -5.84 -11.79
N SER A 338 4.21 -6.44 -12.97
CA SER A 338 3.17 -6.26 -13.98
C SER A 338 2.76 -7.64 -14.44
N MET A 339 1.90 -8.31 -13.66
CA MET A 339 1.01 -9.41 -14.07
C MET A 339 0.52 -10.10 -12.79
N CYS A 340 -0.58 -9.56 -12.24
CA CYS A 340 -1.58 -10.28 -11.45
C CYS A 340 -2.76 -9.33 -11.15
N LEU A 341 -3.18 -8.57 -12.16
CA LEU A 341 -4.53 -8.02 -12.28
C LEU A 341 -4.87 -8.18 -13.76
N GLY A 342 -5.73 -9.15 -14.05
CA GLY A 342 -6.16 -9.46 -15.40
C GLY A 342 -6.87 -8.25 -15.98
N THR A 343 -6.32 -7.74 -17.08
CA THR A 343 -7.07 -6.92 -18.02
C THR A 343 -7.01 -7.69 -19.33
N SER A 344 -8.15 -8.28 -19.71
CA SER A 344 -8.35 -8.75 -21.08
C SER A 344 -8.47 -7.53 -21.99
N PRO A 345 -7.84 -7.52 -23.17
CA PRO A 345 -8.10 -6.50 -24.18
C PRO A 345 -9.48 -6.77 -24.79
N ILE A 346 -10.35 -5.76 -24.80
CA ILE A 346 -11.53 -5.73 -25.66
C ILE A 346 -11.19 -4.81 -26.82
N ALA A 347 -11.26 -5.40 -28.03
CA ALA A 347 -11.32 -4.84 -29.39
C ALA A 347 -10.48 -3.58 -29.71
#